data_AF-A0AAV5DH29-F1
#
_entry.id   AF-A0AAV5DH29-F1
#
_cell.length_a   1.000
_cell.length_b   1.000
_cell.length_c   1.000
_cell.angle_alpha   90.00
_cell.angle_beta   90.00
_cell.angle_gamma   90.00
#
_symmetry.space_group_name_H-M   'P 1'
#
loop_
_entity.id
_entity.type
_entity.pdbx_description
1 polymer ?
#
loop_
_entity_poly.entity_id
_entity_poly.type
_entity_poly.pdbx_seq_one_letter_code
_entity_poly.pdbx_strand_id
1 'polypeptide(L)'
;MKEKTTSYICISDLDPEAFKALLCYIYTNTLPELQLSSWEEGAVLAEGLLMVADQYNLKDLKTMSENKMCKHIEAQTVLPMLALAEQHQCRKLKKKYILFIAS
;
A
#
# COMPACT_ATOMS: atom_id res chain seq x y z
N MET A 1 -15.73 24.18 -8.14
CA MET A 1 -15.51 22.92 -7.41
C MET A 1 -16.40 22.91 -6.19
N LYS A 2 -17.28 21.92 -6.04
CA LYS A 2 -18.23 21.82 -4.91
C LYS A 2 -17.56 21.64 -3.55
N GLU A 3 -16.27 21.30 -3.52
CA GLU A 3 -15.46 21.19 -2.30
C GLU A 3 -15.19 22.54 -1.61
N LYS A 4 -15.31 23.67 -2.31
CA LYS A 4 -14.97 24.99 -1.74
C LYS A 4 -16.03 25.56 -0.79
N THR A 5 -17.17 24.88 -0.62
CA THR A 5 -18.35 25.42 0.08
C THR A 5 -18.81 24.53 1.25
N THR A 6 -18.28 23.32 1.35
CA THR A 6 -18.61 22.35 2.41
C THR A 6 -17.35 22.03 3.19
N SER A 7 -17.38 22.17 4.52
CA SER A 7 -16.25 21.86 5.41
C SER A 7 -15.96 20.34 5.53
N TYR A 8 -16.39 19.54 4.56
CA TYR A 8 -16.18 18.10 4.51
C TYR A 8 -15.77 17.66 3.10
N ILE A 9 -14.91 16.63 3.05
CA ILE A 9 -14.46 15.97 1.82
C ILE A 9 -14.97 14.53 1.91
N CYS A 10 -15.71 14.08 0.89
CA CYS A 10 -16.16 12.69 0.80
C CYS A 10 -15.13 11.88 0.03
N ILE A 11 -14.63 10.81 0.64
CA ILE A 11 -13.69 9.87 0.05
C ILE A 11 -14.37 8.51 0.07
N SER A 12 -14.77 8.02 -1.10
CA SER A 12 -15.49 6.74 -1.25
C SER A 12 -14.63 5.64 -1.87
N ASP A 13 -13.50 6.01 -2.46
CA ASP A 13 -12.64 5.10 -3.23
C ASP A 13 -11.57 4.43 -2.36
N LEU A 14 -11.54 4.75 -1.05
CA LEU A 14 -10.51 4.27 -0.12
C LEU A 14 -11.11 3.40 0.97
N ASP A 15 -10.45 2.29 1.22
CA ASP A 15 -10.68 1.46 2.39
C ASP A 15 -10.39 2.26 3.69
N PRO A 16 -11.20 2.13 4.75
CA PRO A 16 -11.05 2.90 5.98
C PRO A 16 -9.68 2.72 6.65
N GLU A 17 -9.12 1.51 6.65
CA GLU A 17 -7.81 1.21 7.20
C GLU A 17 -6.70 1.83 6.35
N ALA A 18 -6.84 1.78 5.01
CA ALA A 18 -5.91 2.45 4.10
C ALA A 18 -5.93 3.98 4.27
N PHE A 19 -7.12 4.57 4.47
CA PHE A 19 -7.26 6.01 4.72
C PHE A 19 -6.66 6.41 6.07
N LYS A 20 -6.88 5.61 7.11
CA LYS A 20 -6.25 5.81 8.43
C LYS A 20 -4.72 5.76 8.33
N ALA A 21 -4.19 4.79 7.58
CA ALA A 21 -2.75 4.67 7.36
C ALA A 21 -2.16 5.84 6.57
N LEU A 22 -2.90 6.35 5.57
CA LEU A 22 -2.56 7.59 4.86
C LEU A 22 -2.53 8.80 5.81
N LEU A 23 -3.54 8.97 6.66
CA LEU A 23 -3.56 10.07 7.62
C LEU A 23 -2.39 9.99 8.59
N CYS A 24 -2.08 8.81 9.13
CA CYS A 24 -0.88 8.61 9.93
C CYS A 24 0.37 9.07 9.17
N TYR A 25 0.57 8.58 7.93
CA TYR A 25 1.70 8.99 7.12
C TYR A 25 1.79 10.50 6.91
N ILE A 26 0.69 11.18 6.57
CA ILE A 26 0.68 12.63 6.35
C ILE A 26 1.11 13.40 7.61
N TYR A 27 0.66 12.95 8.79
CA TYR A 27 0.90 13.67 10.05
C TYR A 27 2.19 13.27 10.76
N THR A 28 2.67 12.05 10.60
CA THR A 28 3.84 11.52 11.34
C THR A 28 5.00 11.12 10.44
N ASN A 29 4.81 11.16 9.12
CA ASN A 29 5.76 10.64 8.13
C ASN A 29 6.12 9.16 8.36
N THR A 30 5.25 8.42 9.05
CA THR A 30 5.43 7.00 9.35
C THR A 30 4.20 6.22 8.93
N LEU A 31 4.43 5.06 8.31
CA LEU A 31 3.37 4.09 8.10
C LEU A 31 3.10 3.36 9.41
N PRO A 32 1.83 3.19 9.84
CA PRO A 32 1.52 2.31 10.96
C PRO A 32 2.16 0.94 10.70
N GLU A 33 2.65 0.28 11.75
CA GLU A 33 3.00 -1.14 11.61
C GLU A 33 1.82 -1.81 10.93
N LEU A 34 2.09 -2.44 9.78
CA LEU A 34 1.13 -3.31 9.15
C LEU A 34 0.95 -4.39 10.20
N GLN A 35 -0.02 -4.22 11.11
CA GLN A 35 -0.39 -5.23 12.06
C GLN A 35 -1.13 -6.25 11.22
N LEU A 36 -0.32 -7.11 10.60
CA LEU A 36 -0.72 -8.27 9.85
C LEU A 36 -1.28 -9.28 10.87
N SER A 37 -2.39 -8.94 11.53
CA SER A 37 -3.13 -9.88 12.37
C SER A 37 -3.54 -11.11 11.56
N SER A 38 -3.80 -10.89 10.27
CA SER A 38 -3.89 -11.93 9.25
C SER A 38 -3.20 -11.47 7.94
N TRP A 39 -2.85 -12.44 7.10
CA TRP A 39 -2.25 -12.20 5.79
C TRP A 39 -3.18 -11.42 4.84
N GLU A 40 -4.47 -11.75 4.83
CA GLU A 40 -5.47 -11.15 3.95
C GLU A 40 -5.67 -9.66 4.27
N GLU A 41 -5.80 -9.30 5.55
CA GLU A 41 -5.90 -7.91 5.99
C GLU A 41 -4.65 -7.10 5.59
N GLY A 42 -3.49 -7.74 5.63
CA GLY A 42 -2.23 -7.16 5.19
C GLY A 42 -2.14 -6.84 3.71
N ALA A 43 -2.58 -7.78 2.88
CA ALA A 43 -2.59 -7.61 1.43
C ALA A 43 -3.57 -6.50 1.03
N VAL A 44 -4.77 -6.47 1.63
CA VAL A 44 -5.78 -5.43 1.40
C VAL A 44 -5.27 -4.05 1.80
N LEU A 45 -4.64 -3.93 2.97
CA LEU A 45 -4.07 -2.66 3.43
C LEU A 45 -2.91 -2.19 2.53
N ALA A 46 -2.08 -3.13 2.06
CA ALA A 46 -0.96 -2.81 1.18
C ALA A 46 -1.42 -2.38 -0.22
N GLU A 47 -2.43 -3.05 -0.78
CA GLU A 47 -3.09 -2.65 -2.02
C GLU A 47 -3.70 -1.26 -1.89
N GLY A 48 -4.48 -1.02 -0.83
CA GLY A 48 -5.07 0.28 -0.55
C GLY A 48 -4.02 1.38 -0.45
N LEU A 49 -2.92 1.16 0.28
CA LEU A 49 -1.83 2.13 0.39
C LEU A 49 -1.13 2.41 -0.94
N LEU A 50 -0.92 1.41 -1.79
CA LEU A 50 -0.35 1.59 -3.13
C LEU A 50 -1.30 2.38 -4.03
N MET A 51 -2.60 2.07 -3.98
CA MET A 51 -3.64 2.79 -4.71
C MET A 51 -3.70 4.27 -4.30
N VAL A 52 -3.69 4.55 -3.00
CA VAL A 52 -3.64 5.91 -2.46
C VAL A 52 -2.37 6.63 -2.90
N ALA A 53 -1.22 5.96 -2.79
CA ALA A 53 0.06 6.56 -3.16
C ALA A 53 0.10 6.91 -4.65
N ASP A 54 -0.50 6.08 -5.50
CA ASP A 54 -0.64 6.34 -6.94
C ASP A 54 -1.64 7.48 -7.21
N GLN A 55 -2.81 7.47 -6.55
CA GLN A 55 -3.87 8.47 -6.74
C GLN A 55 -3.44 9.88 -6.30
N TYR A 56 -2.74 9.99 -5.18
CA TYR A 56 -2.27 11.27 -4.62
C TYR A 56 -0.82 11.58 -5.00
N ASN A 57 -0.19 10.78 -5.88
CA ASN A 57 1.20 10.94 -6.35
C ASN A 57 2.24 11.05 -5.21
N LEU A 58 2.03 10.26 -4.14
CA LEU A 58 2.90 10.20 -2.96
C LEU A 58 4.01 9.17 -3.18
N LYS A 59 5.04 9.56 -3.93
CA LYS A 59 6.16 8.67 -4.32
C LYS A 59 6.93 8.07 -3.13
N ASP A 60 7.07 8.84 -2.06
CA ASP A 60 7.76 8.41 -0.85
C ASP A 60 6.94 7.37 -0.08
N LEU A 61 5.62 7.56 0.00
CA LEU A 61 4.67 6.59 0.56
C LEU A 61 4.74 5.27 -0.22
N LYS A 62 4.70 5.33 -1.56
CA LYS A 62 4.83 4.14 -2.43
C LYS A 62 6.11 3.36 -2.14
N THR A 63 7.24 4.07 -2.07
CA THR A 63 8.55 3.45 -1.79
C THR A 63 8.58 2.83 -0.38
N MET A 64 7.97 3.50 0.60
CA MET A 64 7.90 3.00 1.98
C MET A 64 7.04 1.74 2.08
N SER A 65 5.89 1.72 1.40
CA SER A 65 5.01 0.55 1.29
C SER A 65 5.72 -0.63 0.63
N GLU A 66 6.38 -0.41 -0.52
CA GLU A 66 7.17 -1.44 -1.21
C GLU A 66 8.25 -2.06 -0.30
N ASN A 67 8.96 -1.23 0.46
CA ASN A 67 10.00 -1.70 1.39
C ASN A 67 9.43 -2.53 2.54
N LYS A 68 8.24 -2.17 3.04
CA LYS A 68 7.56 -2.90 4.11
C LYS A 68 7.09 -4.27 3.64
N MET A 69 6.48 -4.32 2.45
CA MET A 69 6.06 -5.56 1.80
C MET A 69 7.27 -6.48 1.49
N CYS A 70 8.37 -5.90 1.04
CA CYS A 70 9.62 -6.63 0.80
C CYS A 70 10.21 -7.31 2.05
N LYS A 71 9.86 -6.89 3.28
CA LYS A 71 10.33 -7.54 4.52
C LYS A 71 9.55 -8.81 4.86
N HIS A 72 8.34 -8.97 4.31
CA HIS A 72 7.44 -10.08 4.56
C HIS A 72 7.25 -10.90 3.27
N ILE A 73 8.26 -11.70 2.92
CA ILE A 73 8.22 -12.62 1.78
C ILE A 73 8.02 -14.03 2.32
N GLU A 74 6.90 -14.66 1.98
CA GLU A 74 6.57 -16.04 2.32
C GLU A 74 6.10 -16.77 1.05
N ALA A 75 6.24 -18.10 0.99
CA ALA A 75 5.89 -18.87 -0.20
C ALA A 75 4.41 -18.75 -0.59
N GLN A 76 3.53 -18.67 0.40
CA GLN A 76 2.08 -18.49 0.19
C GLN A 76 1.71 -17.08 -0.29
N THR A 77 2.60 -16.10 -0.12
CA THR A 77 2.31 -14.68 -0.33
C THR A 77 2.94 -14.11 -1.59
N VAL A 78 3.92 -14.82 -2.16
CA VAL A 78 4.74 -14.39 -3.28
C VAL A 78 3.91 -14.09 -4.54
N LEU A 79 2.90 -14.91 -4.82
CA LEU A 79 2.06 -14.82 -6.03
C LEU A 79 1.07 -13.64 -5.99
N PRO A 80 0.19 -13.52 -4.95
CA PRO A 80 -0.74 -12.39 -4.89
C PRO A 80 0.00 -11.04 -4.79
N MET A 81 1.12 -10.97 -4.06
CA MET A 81 1.91 -9.73 -3.98
C MET A 81 2.63 -9.38 -5.27
N LEU A 82 3.05 -10.39 -6.05
CA LEU A 82 3.64 -10.15 -7.37
C LEU A 82 2.59 -9.57 -8.33
N ALA A 83 1.35 -10.07 -8.31
CA ALA A 83 0.25 -9.52 -9.10
C ALA A 83 -0.03 -8.05 -8.74
N LEU A 84 -0.10 -7.73 -7.45
CA LEU A 84 -0.23 -6.36 -6.97
C LEU A 84 0.96 -5.47 -7.39
N ALA A 85 2.18 -6.00 -7.31
CA ALA A 85 3.38 -5.28 -7.72
C ALA A 85 3.38 -4.94 -9.22
N GLU A 86 2.83 -5.83 -10.05
CA GLU A 86 2.67 -5.60 -11.49
C GLU A 86 1.59 -4.54 -11.77
N GLN A 87 0.43 -4.65 -11.13
CA GLN A 87 -0.67 -3.70 -11.26
C GLN A 87 -0.25 -2.27 -10.91
N HIS A 88 0.48 -2.10 -9.81
CA HIS A 88 0.93 -0.80 -9.32
C HIS A 88 2.32 -0.39 -9.79
N GLN A 89 2.92 -1.08 -10.78
CA GLN A 89 4.25 -0.78 -11.32
C GLN A 89 5.37 -0.70 -10.26
N CYS A 90 5.28 -1.49 -9.19
CA CYS A 90 6.21 -1.53 -8.08
C CYS A 90 7.48 -2.35 -8.43
N ARG A 91 8.43 -1.70 -9.09
CA ARG A 91 9.59 -2.38 -9.71
C ARG A 91 10.50 -3.11 -8.70
N LYS A 92 10.72 -2.55 -7.50
CA LYS A 92 11.60 -3.16 -6.50
C LYS A 92 10.95 -4.41 -5.90
N LEU A 93 9.66 -4.31 -5.58
CA LEU A 93 8.85 -5.39 -5.05
C LEU A 93 8.78 -6.57 -6.04
N LYS A 94 8.48 -6.29 -7.31
CA LYS A 94 8.46 -7.29 -8.39
C LYS A 94 9.78 -8.04 -8.50
N LYS A 95 10.91 -7.33 -8.55
CA LYS A 95 12.23 -7.95 -8.67
C LYS A 95 12.53 -8.89 -7.50
N LYS A 96 12.14 -8.51 -6.28
CA LYS A 96 12.40 -9.30 -5.08
C LYS A 96 11.56 -10.57 -5.02
N TYR A 97 10.28 -10.50 -5.41
CA TYR A 97 9.42 -11.68 -5.49
C TYR A 97 9.80 -12.63 -6.62
N ILE A 98 10.17 -12.13 -7.80
CA ILE A 98 10.70 -12.99 -8.89
C ILE A 98 11.96 -13.73 -8.45
N LEU A 99 12.88 -13.05 -7.74
CA LEU A 99 14.09 -13.68 -7.23
C LEU A 99 13.77 -14.78 -6.21
N PHE A 100 12.75 -14.58 -5.36
CA PHE A 100 12.31 -15.60 -4.40
C PHE A 100 11.71 -16.83 -5.09
N ILE A 101 10.91 -16.65 -6.16
CA ILE A 101 10.35 -17.78 -6.94
C ILE A 101 11.43 -18.54 -7.69
N ALA A 102 12.48 -17.85 -8.14
CA ALA A 102 13.60 -18.43 -8.88
C ALA A 102 14.69 -19.07 -7.98
N SER A 103 14.56 -18.99 -6.65
CA SER A 103 15.46 -19.63 -5.68
C SER A 103 14.93 -20.99 -5.25
#